data_AF-A0AAV5QYB0-F1
#
_entry.id   AF-A0AAV5QYB0-F1
#
_cell.length_a   1.000
_cell.length_b   1.000
_cell.length_c   1.000
_cell.angle_alpha   90.00
_cell.angle_beta   90.00
_cell.angle_gamma   90.00
#
_symmetry.space_group_name_H-M   'P 1'
#
loop_
_entity.id
_entity.type
_entity.pdbx_description
1 polymer ?
#
loop_
_entity_poly.entity_id
_entity_poly.type
_entity_poly.pdbx_seq_one_letter_code
_entity_poly.pdbx_strand_id
1 'polypeptide(L)'
;MEYLRVTKVRDVHMYRRGEKYEGTLHLTTHHIIFTIEKGNGREFWFCYPMIERVEFYRGSVMLFEENVIKELNNLSNNNGITSGIWNMIGSEDNYNNNGNNEEKLKLSEDKQKLLNRGCCLRIQFRDFNYIAFDFKNILKGQDVFDSMMRLSCIDDINKLYAFIYQPVKIETGLNGWESYDFMKEFTRQGLMLDGSGDSSWRITNLNNNFELCDSYPSKLIVPSNISDNMLKHSVKYRSKNRFPALTYYYKKNGCSIVRCSQPLVGIKQNRSVQDEKLIEMIFKSNDDKSPNNLIVDCRPITNAMAQVALGAGTEIMDNYNEGTERIFLNIENIHVIRDALNKIKNVLKESDVNKGIIDIDNVSSGWLEHIRRLLNGTNILVNKIHKENNHLIVHCSDGWDRTSQISSLVEICIDPYYRTIKGFIVLIEKEWNSYGHRFRERNGYLQNDHKFYDYRENGSSSAIKRLSQRYKHSQTVRLESPVFQQFLHCIYCLIKKYPNKFEFNERFLRRLVYHLHAAQYGTFLSDNEQMRIEGEIEDKTVSANFSF
;
A
#
# COMPACT_ATOMS: atom_id res chain seq x y z
N MET A 1 -20.19 -18.44 15.01
CA MET A 1 -19.20 -19.52 15.29
C MET A 1 -19.04 -20.53 14.15
N GLU A 2 -19.73 -20.43 13.00
CA GLU A 2 -19.66 -21.43 11.90
C GLU A 2 -18.59 -21.15 10.80
N TYR A 3 -17.57 -20.33 11.05
CA TYR A 3 -16.60 -19.98 10.01
C TYR A 3 -15.45 -20.99 9.85
N LEU A 4 -15.07 -21.68 10.93
CA LEU A 4 -13.93 -22.60 10.97
C LEU A 4 -14.38 -24.04 10.72
N ARG A 5 -13.82 -24.69 9.68
CA ARG A 5 -13.93 -26.15 9.51
C ARG A 5 -12.99 -26.88 10.47
N VAL A 6 -11.89 -26.25 10.82
CA VAL A 6 -10.90 -26.77 11.76
C VAL A 6 -10.31 -25.63 12.58
N THR A 7 -10.20 -25.85 13.89
CA THR A 7 -9.62 -24.87 14.83
C THR A 7 -8.17 -25.24 15.18
N LYS A 8 -7.81 -26.52 15.09
CA LYS A 8 -6.52 -27.05 15.52
C LYS A 8 -6.10 -28.26 14.70
N VAL A 9 -4.86 -28.26 14.21
CA VAL A 9 -4.23 -29.37 13.47
C VAL A 9 -2.85 -29.66 14.05
N ARG A 10 -2.71 -30.84 14.68
CA ARG A 10 -1.42 -31.35 15.19
C ARG A 10 -0.60 -32.01 14.08
N ASP A 11 0.68 -32.27 14.37
CA ASP A 11 1.62 -32.97 13.50
C ASP A 11 1.81 -32.26 12.13
N VAL A 12 1.81 -30.93 12.15
CA VAL A 12 2.04 -30.08 10.97
C VAL A 12 3.51 -29.68 10.93
N HIS A 13 4.11 -29.71 9.74
CA HIS A 13 5.44 -29.13 9.55
C HIS A 13 5.31 -27.74 8.94
N MET A 14 5.87 -26.74 9.60
CA MET A 14 6.02 -25.39 9.05
C MET A 14 7.41 -25.22 8.45
N TYR A 15 7.49 -24.62 7.27
CA TYR A 15 8.73 -24.25 6.60
C TYR A 15 8.83 -22.74 6.52
N ARG A 16 10.00 -22.20 6.87
CA ARG A 16 10.28 -20.77 6.79
C ARG A 16 11.78 -20.54 6.66
N ARG A 17 12.21 -19.83 5.61
CA ARG A 17 13.62 -19.51 5.36
C ARG A 17 14.50 -20.76 5.31
N GLY A 18 13.98 -21.83 4.72
CA GLY A 18 14.62 -23.14 4.63
C GLY A 18 14.81 -23.87 5.95
N GLU A 19 14.23 -23.39 7.05
CA GLU A 19 14.13 -24.12 8.31
C GLU A 19 12.79 -24.85 8.41
N LYS A 20 12.83 -26.05 8.99
CA LYS A 20 11.66 -26.91 9.22
C LYS A 20 11.32 -26.95 10.71
N TYR A 21 10.06 -26.74 11.04
CA TYR A 21 9.55 -26.78 12.42
C TYR A 21 8.39 -27.77 12.51
N GLU A 22 8.40 -28.64 13.51
CA GLU A 22 7.29 -29.54 13.82
C GLU A 22 6.44 -28.92 14.93
N GLY A 23 5.12 -28.97 14.75
CA GLY A 23 4.23 -28.35 15.71
C GLY A 23 2.75 -28.45 15.39
N THR A 24 2.00 -27.58 16.04
CA THR A 24 0.54 -27.54 15.95
C THR A 24 0.07 -26.20 15.38
N LEU A 25 -0.78 -26.28 14.36
CA LEU A 25 -1.42 -25.13 13.72
C LEU A 25 -2.78 -24.87 14.38
N HIS A 26 -3.01 -23.64 14.80
CA HIS A 26 -4.29 -23.15 15.32
C HIS A 26 -4.82 -22.05 14.40
N LEU A 27 -6.12 -22.12 14.11
CA LEU A 27 -6.84 -21.07 13.39
C LEU A 27 -7.82 -20.43 14.37
N THR A 28 -7.70 -19.12 14.53
CA THR A 28 -8.62 -18.28 15.32
C THR A 28 -9.40 -17.38 14.38
N THR A 29 -10.28 -16.52 14.89
CA THR A 29 -11.04 -15.59 14.03
C THR A 29 -10.13 -14.61 13.28
N HIS A 30 -8.99 -14.21 13.84
CA HIS A 30 -8.15 -13.12 13.30
C HIS A 30 -6.70 -13.53 13.00
N HIS A 31 -6.25 -14.66 13.55
CA HIS A 31 -4.87 -15.09 13.50
C HIS A 31 -4.72 -16.58 13.15
N ILE A 32 -3.67 -16.85 12.39
CA ILE A 32 -3.03 -18.16 12.24
C ILE A 32 -1.91 -18.23 13.28
N ILE A 33 -1.93 -19.25 14.12
CA ILE A 33 -0.95 -19.43 15.20
C ILE A 33 -0.29 -20.80 15.04
N PHE A 34 1.03 -20.84 14.88
CA PHE A 34 1.79 -22.09 14.84
C PHE A 34 2.66 -22.21 16.09
N THR A 35 2.40 -23.24 16.90
CA THR A 35 3.13 -23.52 18.15
C THR A 35 4.15 -24.63 17.91
N ILE A 36 5.43 -24.37 18.17
CA ILE A 36 6.52 -25.35 18.02
C ILE A 36 6.52 -26.32 19.19
N GLU A 37 6.48 -27.62 18.91
CA GLU A 37 6.45 -28.65 19.97
C GLU A 37 7.79 -28.76 20.73
N LYS A 38 8.91 -28.79 20.00
CA LYS A 38 10.26 -28.94 20.58
C LYS A 38 10.98 -27.61 20.86
N GLY A 39 10.23 -26.55 21.19
CA GLY A 39 10.74 -25.19 21.31
C GLY A 39 10.23 -24.39 22.52
N ASN A 40 9.99 -25.05 23.66
CA ASN A 40 9.38 -24.46 24.86
C ASN A 40 8.03 -23.73 24.59
N GLY A 41 7.25 -24.20 23.62
CA GLY A 41 5.97 -23.59 23.27
C GLY A 41 6.07 -22.25 22.54
N ARG A 42 7.22 -21.93 21.91
CA ARG A 42 7.34 -20.73 21.06
C ARG A 42 6.30 -20.73 19.94
N GLU A 43 5.70 -19.57 19.69
CA GLU A 43 4.63 -19.41 18.70
C GLU A 43 5.01 -18.45 17.58
N PHE A 44 4.45 -18.69 16.40
CA PHE A 44 4.41 -17.75 15.29
C PHE A 44 2.97 -17.32 15.04
N TRP A 45 2.75 -16.00 15.01
CA TRP A 45 1.44 -15.40 14.85
C TRP A 45 1.39 -14.65 13.52
N PHE A 46 0.33 -14.90 12.73
CA PHE A 46 0.11 -14.25 11.45
C PHE A 46 -1.34 -13.79 11.35
N CYS A 47 -1.56 -12.51 11.03
CA CYS A 47 -2.91 -11.96 10.86
C CYS A 47 -3.43 -12.26 9.45
N TYR A 48 -4.70 -12.61 9.30
CA TYR A 48 -5.29 -12.86 7.97
C TYR A 48 -5.15 -11.69 6.98
N PRO A 49 -5.31 -10.42 7.39
CA PRO A 49 -5.12 -9.27 6.49
C PRO A 49 -3.71 -9.14 5.88
N MET A 50 -2.71 -9.79 6.49
CA MET A 50 -1.34 -9.84 5.95
C MET A 50 -1.19 -10.79 4.77
N ILE A 51 -2.14 -11.69 4.54
CA ILE A 51 -2.07 -12.69 3.47
C ILE A 51 -2.17 -11.98 2.12
N GLU A 52 -1.11 -12.14 1.32
CA GLU A 52 -1.06 -11.68 -0.07
C GLU A 52 -1.53 -12.78 -1.02
N ARG A 53 -1.13 -14.03 -0.74
CA ARG A 53 -1.42 -15.18 -1.60
C ARG A 53 -1.34 -16.48 -0.81
N VAL A 54 -2.25 -17.40 -1.11
CA VAL A 54 -2.25 -18.77 -0.57
C VAL A 54 -2.35 -19.75 -1.73
N GLU A 55 -1.44 -20.71 -1.79
CA GLU A 55 -1.38 -21.73 -2.82
C GLU A 55 -1.47 -23.12 -2.20
N PHE A 56 -2.29 -23.98 -2.78
CA PHE A 56 -2.53 -25.33 -2.30
C PHE A 56 -2.07 -26.38 -3.31
N TYR A 57 -1.11 -27.21 -2.92
CA TYR A 57 -0.54 -28.26 -3.77
C TYR A 57 -0.70 -29.66 -3.18
N ARG A 58 -0.63 -30.68 -4.03
CA ARG A 58 -0.46 -32.07 -3.60
C ARG A 58 1.00 -32.31 -3.26
N GLY A 59 1.26 -33.20 -2.30
CA GLY A 59 2.61 -33.50 -1.84
C GLY A 59 3.20 -32.44 -0.90
N SER A 60 4.47 -32.62 -0.55
CA SER A 60 5.25 -31.79 0.37
C SER A 60 5.81 -30.56 -0.34
N VAL A 61 5.94 -29.46 0.40
CA VAL A 61 6.61 -28.25 -0.08
C VAL A 61 8.08 -28.48 -0.45
N MET A 62 8.71 -29.55 0.03
CA MET A 62 10.09 -29.90 -0.34
C MET A 62 10.26 -30.19 -1.84
N LEU A 63 9.17 -30.40 -2.59
CA LEU A 63 9.19 -30.43 -4.07
C LEU A 63 9.67 -29.11 -4.70
N PHE A 64 9.60 -28.01 -3.97
CA PHE A 64 10.02 -26.67 -4.41
C PHE A 64 11.45 -26.29 -3.96
N GLU A 65 12.16 -27.20 -3.29
CA GLU A 65 13.57 -27.00 -2.96
C GLU A 65 14.41 -26.99 -4.25
N GLU A 66 15.33 -26.03 -4.39
CA GLU A 66 16.10 -25.82 -5.62
C GLU A 66 16.81 -27.08 -6.11
N ASN A 67 17.40 -27.85 -5.21
CA ASN A 67 18.11 -29.07 -5.55
C ASN A 67 17.14 -30.12 -6.12
N VAL A 68 15.96 -30.24 -5.53
CA VAL A 68 14.91 -31.15 -6.02
C VAL A 68 14.38 -30.69 -7.37
N ILE A 69 14.15 -29.39 -7.56
CA ILE A 69 13.72 -28.84 -8.87
C ILE A 69 14.79 -29.13 -9.94
N LYS A 70 16.07 -28.88 -9.66
CA LYS A 70 17.17 -29.14 -10.60
C LYS A 70 17.24 -30.62 -10.97
N GLU A 71 17.12 -31.51 -9.99
CA GLU A 71 17.06 -32.97 -10.20
C GLU A 71 15.87 -33.38 -11.08
N LEU A 72 14.66 -32.88 -10.79
CA LEU A 72 13.45 -33.17 -11.56
C LEU A 72 13.52 -32.64 -13.00
N ASN A 73 14.05 -31.43 -13.20
CA ASN A 73 14.21 -30.87 -14.54
C ASN A 73 15.21 -31.67 -15.37
N ASN A 74 16.32 -32.12 -14.77
CA ASN A 74 17.30 -32.98 -15.44
C ASN A 74 16.68 -34.32 -15.89
N LEU A 75 15.73 -34.87 -15.13
CA LEU A 75 14.99 -36.07 -15.51
C LEU A 75 14.07 -35.82 -16.73
N SER A 76 13.41 -34.66 -16.80
CA SER A 76 12.51 -34.32 -17.92
C SER A 76 13.22 -33.99 -19.24
N ASN A 77 14.44 -33.43 -19.18
CA ASN A 77 15.20 -33.10 -20.38
C ASN A 77 15.65 -34.34 -21.18
N ASN A 78 15.62 -35.52 -20.58
CA ASN A 78 15.80 -36.80 -21.29
C ASN A 78 14.53 -37.29 -22.01
N ASN A 79 13.36 -36.69 -21.79
CA ASN A 79 12.07 -37.10 -22.37
C ASN A 79 11.29 -35.97 -23.07
N GLY A 80 11.91 -34.81 -23.31
CA GLY A 80 11.37 -33.79 -24.22
C GLY A 80 9.96 -33.28 -23.92
N ILE A 81 9.64 -32.88 -22.68
CA ILE A 81 8.40 -32.14 -22.37
C ILE A 81 8.64 -31.13 -21.24
N THR A 82 9.05 -29.90 -21.57
CA THR A 82 9.27 -28.81 -20.61
C THR A 82 7.99 -28.19 -20.04
N SER A 83 6.81 -28.74 -20.33
CA SER A 83 5.52 -28.34 -19.74
C SER A 83 4.85 -29.43 -18.87
N GLY A 84 5.45 -30.62 -18.74
CA GLY A 84 4.79 -31.80 -18.19
C GLY A 84 4.86 -32.00 -16.67
N ILE A 85 5.90 -31.51 -15.99
CA ILE A 85 6.10 -31.79 -14.55
C ILE A 85 4.98 -31.18 -13.70
N TRP A 86 4.52 -29.98 -14.03
CA TRP A 86 3.42 -29.32 -13.31
C TRP A 86 2.07 -30.01 -13.54
N ASN A 87 1.86 -30.66 -14.70
CA ASN A 87 0.68 -31.46 -14.97
C ASN A 87 0.76 -32.87 -14.34
N MET A 88 1.98 -33.40 -14.13
CA MET A 88 2.21 -34.72 -13.52
C MET A 88 2.04 -34.73 -11.99
N ILE A 89 2.20 -33.60 -11.31
CA ILE A 89 1.87 -33.47 -9.87
C ILE A 89 0.33 -33.64 -9.63
N GLY A 90 -0.47 -33.63 -10.71
CA GLY A 90 -1.92 -33.83 -10.71
C GLY A 90 -2.43 -35.15 -11.30
N SER A 91 -1.58 -36.06 -11.77
CA SER A 91 -2.04 -37.33 -12.38
C SER A 91 -1.39 -38.54 -11.73
N GLU A 92 -2.16 -39.26 -10.91
CA GLU A 92 -1.95 -40.70 -10.70
C GLU A 92 -2.24 -41.36 -12.04
N ASP A 93 -1.20 -41.67 -12.83
CA ASP A 93 -1.15 -42.80 -13.76
C ASP A 93 0.07 -42.66 -14.67
N ASN A 94 1.12 -43.44 -14.40
CA ASN A 94 1.96 -44.08 -15.43
C ASN A 94 2.96 -45.02 -14.75
N TYR A 95 2.50 -46.24 -14.47
CA TYR A 95 3.36 -47.40 -14.25
C TYR A 95 3.54 -48.12 -15.58
N ASN A 96 4.71 -47.94 -16.21
CA ASN A 96 5.48 -48.95 -16.94
C ASN A 96 6.49 -48.28 -17.89
N ASN A 97 7.78 -48.40 -17.58
CA ASN A 97 8.73 -48.98 -18.56
C ASN A 97 10.10 -49.23 -17.94
N ASN A 98 10.59 -50.46 -18.18
CA ASN A 98 11.95 -50.92 -17.94
C ASN A 98 12.94 -50.17 -18.83
N GLY A 99 14.12 -49.85 -18.30
CA GLY A 99 15.25 -49.36 -19.08
C GLY A 99 16.45 -49.03 -18.20
N ASN A 100 17.45 -49.92 -18.23
CA ASN A 100 18.74 -49.76 -17.56
C ASN A 100 19.49 -48.52 -18.07
N ASN A 101 19.95 -47.68 -17.12
CA ASN A 101 21.23 -46.98 -17.13
C ASN A 101 21.35 -46.21 -15.80
N GLU A 102 22.29 -46.64 -14.96
CA GLU A 102 22.72 -45.97 -13.74
C GLU A 102 23.96 -45.14 -14.04
N GLU A 103 23.87 -43.82 -13.83
CA GLU A 103 24.83 -43.00 -13.09
C GLU A 103 24.51 -41.51 -13.32
N LYS A 104 23.69 -40.95 -12.41
CA LYS A 104 23.67 -39.54 -11.95
C LYS A 104 22.43 -39.35 -11.05
N LEU A 105 22.68 -38.84 -9.82
CA LEU A 105 21.74 -38.51 -8.73
C LEU A 105 20.25 -38.68 -9.08
N LYS A 106 19.74 -39.90 -8.93
CA LYS A 106 18.30 -40.17 -8.92
C LYS A 106 17.78 -39.93 -7.51
N LEU A 107 16.77 -39.08 -7.36
CA LEU A 107 15.92 -39.10 -6.17
C LEU A 107 15.38 -40.53 -6.04
N SER A 108 15.58 -41.22 -4.90
CA SER A 108 15.09 -42.60 -4.78
C SER A 108 13.57 -42.63 -4.99
N GLU A 109 13.04 -43.68 -5.62
CA GLU A 109 11.59 -43.84 -5.80
C GLU A 109 10.84 -43.70 -4.47
N ASP A 110 11.44 -44.15 -3.38
CA ASP A 110 10.92 -44.01 -2.03
C ASP A 110 10.84 -42.55 -1.58
N LYS A 111 11.87 -41.73 -1.86
CA LYS A 111 11.86 -40.29 -1.56
C LYS A 111 10.82 -39.57 -2.39
N GLN A 112 10.63 -39.95 -3.65
CA GLN A 112 9.61 -39.37 -4.53
C GLN A 112 8.18 -39.73 -4.06
N LYS A 113 7.95 -41.00 -3.72
CA LYS A 113 6.68 -41.46 -3.10
C LYS A 113 6.41 -40.75 -1.78
N LEU A 114 7.43 -40.48 -0.97
CA LEU A 114 7.26 -39.80 0.31
C LEU A 114 6.88 -38.32 0.12
N LEU A 115 7.53 -37.64 -0.83
CA LEU A 115 7.26 -36.24 -1.16
C LEU A 115 5.90 -36.04 -1.80
N ASN A 116 5.37 -37.04 -2.52
CA ASN A 116 4.05 -36.95 -3.14
C ASN A 116 2.90 -37.26 -2.16
N ARG A 117 3.19 -37.70 -0.93
CA ARG A 117 2.15 -37.97 0.08
C ARG A 117 1.66 -36.68 0.74
N GLY A 118 0.36 -36.62 0.99
CA GLY A 118 -0.26 -35.51 1.69
C GLY A 118 -0.44 -34.27 0.81
N CYS A 119 -0.29 -33.09 1.40
CA CYS A 119 -0.45 -31.83 0.70
C CYS A 119 0.27 -30.69 1.42
N CYS A 120 0.49 -29.57 0.73
CA CYS A 120 1.11 -28.39 1.31
C CYS A 120 0.37 -27.11 0.98
N LEU A 121 0.38 -26.18 1.94
CA LEU A 121 -0.13 -24.83 1.79
C LEU A 121 1.02 -23.85 1.83
N ARG A 122 1.19 -23.05 0.79
CA ARG A 122 2.21 -22.00 0.71
C ARG A 122 1.54 -20.66 0.88
N ILE A 123 2.09 -19.81 1.74
CA ILE A 123 1.51 -18.52 2.09
C ILE A 123 2.56 -17.44 1.88
N GLN A 124 2.20 -16.44 1.08
CA GLN A 124 2.96 -15.23 0.87
C GLN A 124 2.29 -14.11 1.66
N PHE A 125 3.08 -13.36 2.43
CA PHE A 125 2.59 -12.22 3.20
C PHE A 125 3.00 -10.89 2.57
N ARG A 126 2.23 -9.84 2.87
CA ARG A 126 2.47 -8.46 2.40
C ARG A 126 3.79 -7.85 2.88
N ASP A 127 4.38 -8.40 3.93
CA ASP A 127 5.68 -7.98 4.50
C ASP A 127 6.87 -8.83 4.01
N PHE A 128 6.71 -9.54 2.89
CA PHE A 128 7.73 -10.38 2.26
C PHE A 128 8.15 -11.60 3.09
N ASN A 129 7.36 -11.99 4.10
CA ASN A 129 7.51 -13.32 4.69
C ASN A 129 6.82 -14.38 3.80
N TYR A 130 7.50 -15.51 3.64
CA TYR A 130 7.00 -16.68 2.95
C TYR A 130 7.08 -17.86 3.92
N ILE A 131 5.97 -18.57 4.06
CA ILE A 131 5.90 -19.78 4.88
C ILE A 131 5.15 -20.87 4.11
N ALA A 132 5.39 -22.11 4.49
CA ALA A 132 4.56 -23.22 4.05
C ALA A 132 4.22 -24.17 5.19
N PHE A 133 3.10 -24.88 5.03
CA PHE A 133 2.66 -25.92 5.94
C PHE A 133 2.47 -27.23 5.18
N ASP A 134 3.12 -28.30 5.63
CA ASP A 134 2.89 -29.66 5.15
C ASP A 134 1.92 -30.41 6.05
N PHE A 135 0.97 -31.09 5.42
CA PHE A 135 -0.03 -31.92 6.08
C PHE A 135 0.06 -33.36 5.57
N LYS A 136 0.14 -34.32 6.50
CA LYS A 136 0.09 -35.75 6.17
C LYS A 136 -1.26 -36.16 5.58
N ASN A 137 -2.35 -35.50 6.01
CA ASN A 137 -3.71 -35.77 5.56
C ASN A 137 -4.22 -34.61 4.70
N ILE A 138 -4.52 -34.90 3.44
CA ILE A 138 -4.99 -33.92 2.46
C ILE A 138 -6.32 -33.24 2.84
N LEU A 139 -7.22 -33.95 3.52
CA LEU A 139 -8.49 -33.41 3.98
C LEU A 139 -8.28 -32.39 5.10
N LYS A 140 -7.30 -32.61 5.99
CA LYS A 140 -6.94 -31.61 7.01
C LYS A 140 -6.37 -30.36 6.37
N GLY A 141 -5.52 -30.50 5.35
CA GLY A 141 -5.03 -29.36 4.56
C GLY A 141 -6.18 -28.60 3.87
N GLN A 142 -7.17 -29.31 3.35
CA GLN A 142 -8.39 -28.72 2.78
C GLN A 142 -9.16 -27.89 3.80
N ASP A 143 -9.39 -28.45 4.99
CA ASP A 143 -10.14 -27.76 6.02
C ASP A 143 -9.42 -26.49 6.49
N VAL A 144 -8.08 -26.52 6.55
CA VAL A 144 -7.26 -25.33 6.84
C VAL A 144 -7.39 -24.30 5.73
N PHE A 145 -7.22 -24.70 4.46
CA PHE A 145 -7.35 -23.79 3.30
C PHE A 145 -8.71 -23.11 3.26
N ASP A 146 -9.80 -23.89 3.38
CA ASP A 146 -11.17 -23.37 3.36
C ASP A 146 -11.45 -22.45 4.55
N SER A 147 -10.93 -22.78 5.73
CA SER A 147 -11.07 -21.95 6.93
C SER A 147 -10.32 -20.62 6.78
N MET A 148 -9.08 -20.65 6.30
CA MET A 148 -8.30 -19.43 6.03
C MET A 148 -9.00 -18.55 5.00
N MET A 149 -9.51 -19.13 3.90
CA MET A 149 -10.22 -18.40 2.87
C MET A 149 -11.46 -17.70 3.44
N ARG A 150 -12.29 -18.40 4.23
CA ARG A 150 -13.49 -17.83 4.87
C ARG A 150 -13.18 -16.70 5.84
N LEU A 151 -12.08 -16.80 6.59
CA LEU A 151 -11.68 -15.79 7.58
C LEU A 151 -10.96 -14.59 6.96
N SER A 152 -10.34 -14.77 5.80
CA SER A 152 -9.62 -13.69 5.09
C SER A 152 -10.50 -12.93 4.10
N CYS A 153 -11.52 -13.59 3.54
CA CYS A 153 -12.42 -13.03 2.53
C CYS A 153 -13.64 -12.38 3.18
N ILE A 154 -13.40 -11.30 3.91
CA ILE A 154 -14.44 -10.50 4.54
C ILE A 154 -15.06 -9.48 3.57
N ASP A 155 -16.32 -9.13 3.81
CA ASP A 155 -17.15 -8.17 3.09
C ASP A 155 -17.33 -6.83 3.84
N ASP A 156 -17.07 -6.83 5.15
CA ASP A 156 -17.16 -5.67 6.04
C ASP A 156 -15.88 -5.53 6.88
N ILE A 157 -15.33 -4.31 6.93
CA ILE A 157 -14.15 -3.98 7.74
C ILE A 157 -14.40 -4.16 9.24
N ASN A 158 -15.66 -4.07 9.71
CA ASN A 158 -16.01 -4.30 11.12
C ASN A 158 -15.66 -5.72 11.61
N LYS A 159 -15.38 -6.65 10.68
CA LYS A 159 -14.93 -8.02 10.97
C LYS A 159 -13.41 -8.12 11.18
N LEU A 160 -12.67 -7.00 11.03
CA LEU A 160 -11.23 -6.95 11.26
C LEU A 160 -10.90 -6.91 12.76
N TYR A 161 -9.67 -7.32 13.08
CA TYR A 161 -9.21 -7.40 14.46
C TYR A 161 -9.25 -6.04 15.18
N ALA A 162 -9.05 -4.93 14.45
CA ALA A 162 -9.12 -3.58 14.98
C ALA A 162 -10.38 -3.25 15.80
N PHE A 163 -11.53 -3.85 15.45
CA PHE A 163 -12.82 -3.59 16.11
C PHE A 163 -13.03 -4.38 17.40
N ILE A 164 -12.15 -5.34 17.69
CA ILE A 164 -12.16 -6.09 18.95
C ILE A 164 -10.83 -5.98 19.71
N TYR A 165 -9.87 -5.24 19.16
CA TYR A 165 -8.56 -5.08 19.75
C TYR A 165 -8.67 -4.30 21.06
N GLN A 166 -8.01 -4.81 22.10
CA GLN A 166 -7.88 -4.14 23.38
C GLN A 166 -6.41 -3.73 23.59
N PRO A 167 -6.14 -2.44 23.87
CA PRO A 167 -4.78 -1.97 24.11
C PRO A 167 -4.07 -2.75 25.21
N VAL A 168 -2.80 -3.06 24.98
CA VAL A 168 -1.94 -3.58 26.05
C VAL A 168 -1.64 -2.51 27.10
N LYS A 169 -1.16 -2.89 28.28
CA LYS A 169 -0.92 -1.96 29.41
C LYS A 169 -0.09 -0.73 29.05
N ILE A 170 0.91 -0.87 28.17
CA ILE A 170 1.78 0.25 27.74
C ILE A 170 1.07 1.22 26.80
N GLU A 171 0.03 0.77 26.09
CA GLU A 171 -0.80 1.59 25.22
C GLU A 171 -2.01 2.18 25.98
N THR A 172 -2.27 1.69 27.19
CA THR A 172 -3.40 2.13 28.01
C THR A 172 -3.20 3.58 28.44
N GLY A 173 -4.17 4.45 28.13
CA GLY A 173 -4.12 5.88 28.43
C GLY A 173 -3.57 6.76 27.31
N LEU A 174 -3.24 6.18 26.16
CA LEU A 174 -2.82 6.94 24.98
C LEU A 174 -3.97 7.04 23.99
N ASN A 175 -4.33 8.27 23.62
CA ASN A 175 -5.29 8.50 22.55
C ASN A 175 -4.56 8.90 21.26
N GLY A 176 -4.29 7.92 20.39
CA GLY A 176 -3.66 8.18 19.09
C GLY A 176 -4.53 9.00 18.14
N TRP A 177 -5.86 9.05 18.35
CA TRP A 177 -6.77 9.85 17.51
C TRP A 177 -6.57 11.36 17.68
N GLU A 178 -6.07 11.79 18.83
CA GLU A 178 -5.75 13.20 19.11
C GLU A 178 -4.34 13.63 18.62
N SER A 179 -3.65 12.77 17.87
CA SER A 179 -2.28 13.05 17.42
C SER A 179 -2.21 14.21 16.44
N TYR A 180 -3.28 14.46 15.67
CA TYR A 180 -3.38 15.54 14.70
C TYR A 180 -4.49 16.51 15.09
N ASP A 181 -4.10 17.76 15.28
CA ASP A 181 -5.02 18.88 15.51
C ASP A 181 -4.79 19.90 14.40
N PHE A 182 -5.82 20.11 13.58
CA PHE A 182 -5.79 21.00 12.43
C PHE A 182 -5.33 22.42 12.80
N MET A 183 -5.89 23.00 13.87
CA MET A 183 -5.56 24.38 14.25
C MET A 183 -4.13 24.47 14.74
N LYS A 184 -3.72 23.56 15.64
CA LYS A 184 -2.35 23.55 16.17
C LYS A 184 -1.31 23.36 15.07
N GLU A 185 -1.57 22.53 14.07
CA GLU A 185 -0.63 22.28 12.99
C GLU A 185 -0.42 23.52 12.11
N PHE A 186 -1.48 24.18 11.67
CA PHE A 186 -1.33 25.38 10.83
C PHE A 186 -0.86 26.61 11.62
N THR A 187 -1.19 26.73 12.91
CA THR A 187 -0.57 27.74 13.80
C THR A 187 0.93 27.49 13.98
N ARG A 188 1.37 26.23 14.15
CA ARG A 188 2.81 25.87 14.20
C ARG A 188 3.56 26.27 12.92
N GLN A 189 2.88 26.14 11.78
CA GLN A 189 3.37 26.56 10.47
C GLN A 189 3.40 28.08 10.30
N GLY A 190 2.80 28.87 11.19
CA GLY A 190 2.87 30.33 11.20
C GLY A 190 1.62 31.04 10.66
N LEU A 191 0.51 30.33 10.46
CA LEU A 191 -0.75 30.94 10.06
C LEU A 191 -1.59 31.38 11.27
N MET A 192 -2.14 32.59 11.18
CA MET A 192 -3.09 33.14 12.14
C MET A 192 -4.50 32.96 11.58
N LEU A 193 -5.15 31.85 11.94
CA LEU A 193 -6.47 31.46 11.41
C LEU A 193 -7.63 31.76 12.37
N ASP A 194 -7.36 32.34 13.53
CA ASP A 194 -8.32 32.68 14.57
C ASP A 194 -8.95 34.08 14.39
N GLY A 195 -8.59 34.79 13.32
CA GLY A 195 -9.08 36.14 13.03
C GLY A 195 -8.37 37.25 13.84
N SER A 196 -7.32 36.92 14.60
CA SER A 196 -6.57 37.90 15.41
C SER A 196 -5.58 38.77 14.62
N GLY A 197 -5.45 38.57 13.29
CA GLY A 197 -4.58 39.36 12.42
C GLY A 197 -4.90 39.20 10.94
N ASP A 198 -4.20 39.98 10.10
CA ASP A 198 -4.28 39.88 8.64
C ASP A 198 -3.53 38.62 8.16
N SER A 199 -4.28 37.62 7.70
CA SER A 199 -3.75 36.41 7.07
C SER A 199 -4.20 36.37 5.61
N SER A 200 -3.26 36.13 4.70
CA SER A 200 -3.52 35.86 3.26
C SER A 200 -4.31 34.56 3.03
N TRP A 201 -4.50 33.76 4.09
CA TRP A 201 -5.18 32.48 4.09
C TRP A 201 -6.33 32.45 5.11
N ARG A 202 -7.42 31.78 4.76
CA ARG A 202 -8.59 31.56 5.63
C ARG A 202 -9.04 30.11 5.61
N ILE A 203 -9.73 29.69 6.67
CA ILE A 203 -10.46 28.43 6.69
C ILE A 203 -11.77 28.63 5.92
N THR A 204 -12.12 27.67 5.06
CA THR A 204 -13.47 27.60 4.48
C THR A 204 -14.30 26.57 5.24
N ASN A 205 -15.57 26.91 5.50
CA ASN A 205 -16.54 26.03 6.15
C ASN A 205 -17.38 25.24 5.14
N LEU A 206 -17.13 25.42 3.83
CA LEU A 206 -17.93 24.81 2.77
C LEU A 206 -17.84 23.28 2.73
N ASN A 207 -16.79 22.69 3.31
CA ASN A 207 -16.62 21.24 3.33
C ASN A 207 -16.87 20.61 4.71
N ASN A 208 -17.45 21.33 5.68
CA ASN A 208 -17.69 20.80 7.03
C ASN A 208 -18.49 19.49 7.03
N ASN A 209 -19.41 19.34 6.06
CA ASN A 209 -20.23 18.16 5.85
C ASN A 209 -19.80 17.34 4.62
N PHE A 210 -18.59 17.55 4.11
CA PHE A 210 -18.02 16.84 2.95
C PHE A 210 -18.75 17.03 1.60
N GLU A 211 -19.66 17.99 1.52
CA GLU A 211 -20.48 18.25 0.32
C GLU A 211 -19.70 18.88 -0.84
N LEU A 212 -18.66 19.67 -0.55
CA LEU A 212 -17.86 20.32 -1.58
C LEU A 212 -16.89 19.32 -2.23
N CYS A 213 -16.25 18.49 -1.41
CA CYS A 213 -15.38 17.39 -1.82
C CYS A 213 -15.33 16.31 -0.73
N ASP A 214 -15.95 15.16 -1.01
CA ASP A 214 -16.10 14.00 -0.11
C ASP A 214 -14.77 13.37 0.34
N SER A 215 -13.73 13.54 -0.46
CA SER A 215 -12.41 12.95 -0.27
C SER A 215 -11.38 13.92 0.33
N TYR A 216 -11.80 15.14 0.65
CA TYR A 216 -11.01 16.13 1.38
C TYR A 216 -11.43 16.18 2.86
N PRO A 217 -10.58 16.72 3.74
CA PRO A 217 -10.97 16.97 5.12
C PRO A 217 -12.10 17.98 5.20
N SER A 218 -12.82 17.93 6.33
CA SER A 218 -13.90 18.85 6.69
C SER A 218 -13.43 20.31 6.74
N LYS A 219 -12.22 20.54 7.25
CA LYS A 219 -11.57 21.86 7.31
C LYS A 219 -10.50 22.00 6.23
N LEU A 220 -10.59 23.05 5.43
CA LEU A 220 -9.68 23.36 4.33
C LEU A 220 -9.24 24.82 4.39
N ILE A 221 -8.02 25.09 3.94
CA ILE A 221 -7.46 26.45 3.89
C ILE A 221 -7.33 26.91 2.44
N VAL A 222 -7.84 28.12 2.18
CA VAL A 222 -7.87 28.79 0.87
C VAL A 222 -7.42 30.25 1.01
N PRO A 223 -7.05 30.95 -0.07
CA PRO A 223 -6.71 32.37 0.03
C PRO A 223 -7.86 33.21 0.58
N SER A 224 -7.57 34.17 1.45
CA SER A 224 -8.57 35.03 2.11
C SER A 224 -9.40 35.85 1.11
N ASN A 225 -8.79 36.23 -0.01
CA ASN A 225 -9.43 37.03 -1.06
C ASN A 225 -10.37 36.23 -1.98
N ILE A 226 -10.46 34.90 -1.81
CA ILE A 226 -11.40 34.07 -2.57
C ILE A 226 -12.69 33.93 -1.77
N SER A 227 -13.81 34.33 -2.35
CA SER A 227 -15.13 34.14 -1.74
C SER A 227 -15.61 32.70 -1.85
N ASP A 228 -16.48 32.28 -0.92
CA ASP A 228 -17.09 30.95 -0.96
C ASP A 228 -17.91 30.71 -2.24
N ASN A 229 -18.55 31.74 -2.80
CA ASN A 229 -19.25 31.65 -4.08
C ASN A 229 -18.28 31.36 -5.24
N MET A 230 -17.15 32.08 -5.31
CA MET A 230 -16.13 31.82 -6.33
C MET A 230 -15.57 30.40 -6.20
N LEU A 231 -15.32 29.95 -4.96
CA LEU A 231 -14.82 28.62 -4.67
C LEU A 231 -15.79 27.53 -5.17
N LYS A 232 -17.09 27.63 -4.87
CA LYS A 232 -18.15 26.70 -5.36
C LYS A 232 -18.18 26.52 -6.88
N HIS A 233 -17.74 27.52 -7.64
CA HIS A 233 -17.61 27.42 -9.09
C HIS A 233 -16.26 26.84 -9.53
N SER A 234 -15.16 27.25 -8.89
CA SER A 234 -13.82 26.74 -9.18
C SER A 234 -13.72 25.23 -8.97
N VAL A 235 -14.30 24.69 -7.89
CA VAL A 235 -14.15 23.25 -7.57
C VAL A 235 -14.64 22.32 -8.69
N LYS A 236 -15.65 22.73 -9.44
CA LYS A 236 -16.26 21.93 -10.52
C LYS A 236 -15.32 21.72 -11.70
N TYR A 237 -14.26 22.53 -11.80
CA TYR A 237 -13.23 22.40 -12.84
C TYR A 237 -12.14 21.40 -12.45
N ARG A 238 -12.15 20.88 -11.23
CA ARG A 238 -11.13 19.96 -10.70
C ARG A 238 -11.74 18.57 -10.57
N SER A 239 -11.00 17.54 -10.99
CA SER A 239 -11.49 16.16 -10.94
C SER A 239 -11.89 15.76 -9.52
N LYS A 240 -13.08 15.16 -9.36
CA LYS A 240 -13.66 14.79 -8.05
C LYS A 240 -13.77 15.97 -7.07
N ASN A 241 -13.85 17.19 -7.61
CA ASN A 241 -13.89 18.45 -6.86
C ASN A 241 -12.68 18.66 -5.93
N ARG A 242 -11.56 17.98 -6.15
CA ARG A 242 -10.35 18.13 -5.32
C ARG A 242 -9.60 19.37 -5.78
N PHE A 243 -10.07 20.52 -5.31
CA PHE A 243 -9.60 21.85 -5.67
C PHE A 243 -8.27 22.22 -5.00
N PRO A 244 -7.54 23.24 -5.50
CA PRO A 244 -6.34 23.76 -4.85
C PRO A 244 -6.60 24.19 -3.40
N ALA A 245 -6.10 23.39 -2.45
CA ALA A 245 -6.18 23.66 -1.02
C ALA A 245 -4.79 23.62 -0.39
N LEU A 246 -4.51 24.56 0.51
CA LEU A 246 -3.23 24.64 1.22
C LEU A 246 -3.02 23.39 2.07
N THR A 247 -1.83 22.79 1.97
CA THR A 247 -1.43 21.63 2.77
C THR A 247 -0.24 21.94 3.67
N TYR A 248 0.60 22.91 3.29
CA TYR A 248 1.73 23.37 4.08
C TYR A 248 2.08 24.83 3.79
N TYR A 249 2.25 25.64 4.83
CA TYR A 249 2.72 27.01 4.77
C TYR A 249 4.15 27.10 5.31
N TYR A 250 5.07 27.64 4.52
CA TYR A 250 6.47 27.72 4.87
C TYR A 250 6.82 29.07 5.51
N LYS A 251 6.67 29.16 6.85
CA LYS A 251 6.92 30.41 7.61
C LYS A 251 8.24 31.14 7.33
N LYS A 252 9.27 30.46 6.81
CA LYS A 252 10.57 31.11 6.57
C LYS A 252 10.52 32.13 5.44
N ASN A 253 9.68 31.93 4.43
CA ASN A 253 9.57 32.83 3.28
C ASN A 253 8.13 33.09 2.82
N GLY A 254 7.13 32.51 3.49
CA GLY A 254 5.72 32.68 3.17
C GLY A 254 5.23 31.88 1.96
N CYS A 255 6.09 31.08 1.32
CA CYS A 255 5.66 30.20 0.23
C CYS A 255 4.76 29.07 0.75
N SER A 256 3.94 28.53 -0.15
CA SER A 256 2.97 27.48 0.18
C SER A 256 3.15 26.24 -0.69
N ILE A 257 2.84 25.08 -0.10
CA ILE A 257 2.52 23.86 -0.84
C ILE A 257 1.00 23.71 -0.80
N VAL A 258 0.41 23.71 -1.99
CA VAL A 258 -1.01 23.53 -2.24
C VAL A 258 -1.18 22.23 -3.02
N ARG A 259 -2.25 21.50 -2.76
CA ARG A 259 -2.54 20.23 -3.45
C ARG A 259 -3.91 20.25 -4.11
N CYS A 260 -4.02 19.51 -5.21
CA CYS A 260 -5.28 19.32 -5.94
C CYS A 260 -5.24 18.07 -6.83
N SER A 261 -6.37 17.82 -7.50
CA SER A 261 -6.47 16.97 -8.67
C SER A 261 -6.22 17.73 -9.97
N GLN A 262 -6.14 17.00 -11.09
CA GLN A 262 -6.05 17.58 -12.42
C GLN A 262 -7.26 18.46 -12.78
N PRO A 263 -7.06 19.48 -13.65
CA PRO A 263 -8.14 20.26 -14.22
C PRO A 263 -8.93 19.49 -15.31
N LEU A 264 -10.20 19.87 -15.50
CA LEU A 264 -11.13 19.30 -16.49
C LEU A 264 -11.06 20.03 -17.84
N VAL A 265 -9.85 20.11 -18.39
CA VAL A 265 -9.53 20.80 -19.65
C VAL A 265 -10.19 20.08 -20.83
N GLY A 266 -9.92 18.79 -20.99
CA GLY A 266 -10.40 17.94 -22.06
C GLY A 266 -9.93 18.36 -23.47
N ILE A 267 -10.37 17.60 -24.46
CA ILE A 267 -10.06 17.87 -25.89
C ILE A 267 -10.56 19.24 -26.34
N LYS A 268 -11.66 19.72 -25.74
CA LYS A 268 -12.25 21.04 -26.01
C LYS A 268 -11.47 22.21 -25.42
N GLN A 269 -10.39 21.95 -24.67
CA GLN A 269 -9.60 22.97 -24.00
C GLN A 269 -10.46 23.89 -23.11
N ASN A 270 -11.38 23.29 -22.35
CA ASN A 270 -12.23 24.02 -21.41
C ASN A 270 -11.39 24.80 -20.42
N ARG A 271 -11.91 25.96 -20.02
CA ARG A 271 -11.27 26.91 -19.11
C ARG A 271 -12.17 27.21 -17.92
N SER A 272 -11.57 27.63 -16.81
CA SER A 272 -12.29 28.16 -15.66
C SER A 272 -11.60 29.40 -15.13
N VAL A 273 -12.19 30.57 -15.37
CA VAL A 273 -11.70 31.85 -14.83
C VAL A 273 -11.66 31.83 -13.31
N GLN A 274 -12.54 31.06 -12.66
CA GLN A 274 -12.57 30.91 -11.21
C GLN A 274 -11.38 30.08 -10.69
N ASP A 275 -10.97 29.03 -11.40
CA ASP A 275 -9.76 28.25 -11.07
C ASP A 275 -8.48 29.06 -11.37
N GLU A 276 -8.44 29.75 -12.52
CA GLU A 276 -7.37 30.69 -12.88
C GLU A 276 -7.19 31.75 -11.78
N LYS A 277 -8.29 32.34 -11.29
CA LYS A 277 -8.28 33.34 -10.20
C LYS A 277 -7.88 32.76 -8.84
N LEU A 278 -8.32 31.53 -8.52
CA LEU A 278 -7.92 30.84 -7.30
C LEU A 278 -6.39 30.61 -7.28
N ILE A 279 -5.83 30.13 -8.40
CA ILE A 279 -4.39 29.92 -8.55
C ILE A 279 -3.62 31.25 -8.46
N GLU A 280 -4.11 32.30 -9.11
CA GLU A 280 -3.52 33.64 -8.98
C GLU A 280 -3.45 34.07 -7.50
N MET A 281 -4.55 33.93 -6.74
CA MET A 281 -4.58 34.36 -5.33
C MET A 281 -3.67 33.50 -4.43
N ILE A 282 -3.46 32.22 -4.77
CA ILE A 282 -2.47 31.37 -4.09
C ILE A 282 -1.06 31.94 -4.30
N PHE A 283 -0.70 32.25 -5.53
CA PHE A 283 0.63 32.76 -5.89
C PHE A 283 0.91 34.16 -5.37
N LYS A 284 -0.14 34.96 -5.14
CA LYS A 284 -0.05 36.29 -4.52
C LYS A 284 -0.03 36.28 -2.99
N SER A 285 -0.17 35.12 -2.35
CA SER A 285 -0.40 35.03 -0.91
C SER A 285 0.79 35.46 -0.03
N ASN A 286 1.97 35.70 -0.61
CA ASN A 286 3.16 36.19 0.10
C ASN A 286 3.61 37.60 -0.32
N ASP A 287 2.70 38.41 -0.87
CA ASP A 287 2.92 39.77 -1.40
C ASP A 287 3.80 39.81 -2.66
N ASP A 288 3.56 38.88 -3.61
CA ASP A 288 4.29 38.81 -4.89
C ASP A 288 5.83 38.71 -4.74
N LYS A 289 6.31 38.21 -3.58
CA LYS A 289 7.75 37.96 -3.34
C LYS A 289 8.29 36.78 -4.17
N SER A 290 7.40 36.08 -4.89
CA SER A 290 7.66 34.87 -5.64
C SER A 290 7.32 35.07 -7.13
N PRO A 291 8.28 35.50 -7.96
CA PRO A 291 8.00 35.80 -9.37
C PRO A 291 7.79 34.55 -10.23
N ASN A 292 8.32 33.38 -9.81
CA ASN A 292 8.36 32.17 -10.65
C ASN A 292 7.65 30.98 -9.99
N ASN A 293 6.32 30.98 -9.94
CA ASN A 293 5.57 29.94 -9.22
C ASN A 293 5.36 28.66 -10.05
N LEU A 294 5.20 27.51 -9.37
CA LEU A 294 5.16 26.21 -10.03
C LEU A 294 3.82 25.50 -9.91
N ILE A 295 3.33 25.01 -11.04
CA ILE A 295 2.34 23.94 -11.14
C ILE A 295 3.06 22.63 -11.41
N VAL A 296 2.89 21.66 -10.54
CA VAL A 296 3.64 20.41 -10.51
C VAL A 296 2.69 19.27 -10.85
N ASP A 297 2.77 18.78 -12.08
CA ASP A 297 2.09 17.56 -12.48
C ASP A 297 3.01 16.36 -12.18
N CYS A 298 2.62 15.51 -11.23
CA CYS A 298 3.45 14.37 -10.86
C CYS A 298 3.59 13.32 -11.98
N ARG A 299 2.76 13.36 -13.03
CA ARG A 299 2.65 12.30 -14.04
C ARG A 299 3.74 12.37 -15.11
N PRO A 300 3.96 11.28 -15.85
CA PRO A 300 4.55 11.34 -17.18
C PRO A 300 3.66 12.15 -18.12
N ILE A 301 4.28 12.88 -19.05
CA ILE A 301 3.57 13.69 -20.05
C ILE A 301 2.56 12.83 -20.84
N THR A 302 2.95 11.63 -21.25
CA THR A 302 2.07 10.69 -21.97
C THR A 302 0.79 10.39 -21.20
N ASN A 303 0.90 10.18 -19.88
CA ASN A 303 -0.24 9.90 -19.02
C ASN A 303 -1.12 11.14 -18.81
N ALA A 304 -0.52 12.33 -18.74
CA ALA A 304 -1.27 13.58 -18.69
C ALA A 304 -2.05 13.83 -19.99
N MET A 305 -1.43 13.57 -21.15
CA MET A 305 -2.09 13.68 -22.46
C MET A 305 -3.19 12.64 -22.66
N ALA A 306 -3.02 11.41 -22.16
CA ALA A 306 -4.08 10.42 -22.14
C ALA A 306 -5.32 10.90 -21.36
N GLN A 307 -5.12 11.68 -20.28
CA GLN A 307 -6.22 12.25 -19.50
C GLN A 307 -6.92 13.42 -20.23
N VAL A 308 -6.23 14.13 -21.13
CA VAL A 308 -6.86 15.11 -22.03
C VAL A 308 -7.93 14.43 -22.89
N ALA A 309 -7.62 13.26 -23.44
CA ALA A 309 -8.57 12.48 -24.23
C ALA A 309 -9.80 12.02 -23.43
N LEU A 310 -9.66 11.87 -22.10
CA LEU A 310 -10.73 11.47 -21.19
C LEU A 310 -11.49 12.65 -20.57
N GLY A 311 -11.27 13.87 -21.06
CA GLY A 311 -11.98 15.07 -20.59
C GLY A 311 -11.31 15.83 -19.44
N ALA A 312 -10.14 15.38 -18.99
CA ALA A 312 -9.31 16.03 -17.98
C ALA A 312 -8.03 16.63 -18.60
N GLY A 313 -6.88 16.56 -17.95
CA GLY A 313 -5.62 17.01 -18.55
C GLY A 313 -4.72 17.77 -17.60
N THR A 314 -4.09 18.84 -18.10
CA THR A 314 -3.19 19.73 -17.35
C THR A 314 -3.41 21.16 -17.81
N GLU A 315 -3.12 22.10 -16.92
CA GLU A 315 -3.27 23.54 -17.06
C GLU A 315 -2.64 24.06 -18.36
N ILE A 316 -3.36 24.92 -19.08
CA ILE A 316 -2.84 25.60 -20.27
C ILE A 316 -2.15 26.88 -19.79
N MET A 317 -0.81 26.93 -19.86
CA MET A 317 0.01 27.96 -19.21
C MET A 317 -0.33 29.39 -19.67
N ASP A 318 -0.74 29.59 -20.92
CA ASP A 318 -1.13 30.90 -21.45
C ASP A 318 -2.33 31.54 -20.72
N ASN A 319 -3.10 30.74 -19.95
CA ASN A 319 -4.22 31.22 -19.15
C ASN A 319 -3.83 31.63 -17.72
N TYR A 320 -2.57 31.42 -17.32
CA TYR A 320 -2.07 31.72 -15.99
C TYR A 320 -1.08 32.88 -16.04
N ASN A 321 -0.86 33.54 -14.89
CA ASN A 321 0.01 34.70 -14.80
C ASN A 321 1.41 34.43 -15.34
N GLU A 322 2.00 35.47 -15.93
CA GLU A 322 3.41 35.49 -16.31
C GLU A 322 4.31 35.05 -15.13
N GLY A 323 5.30 34.21 -15.41
CA GLY A 323 6.14 33.58 -14.39
C GLY A 323 5.56 32.26 -13.81
N THR A 324 4.33 31.87 -14.15
CA THR A 324 3.81 30.53 -13.81
C THR A 324 4.42 29.49 -14.74
N GLU A 325 5.15 28.53 -14.18
CA GLU A 325 5.72 27.41 -14.93
C GLU A 325 5.08 26.08 -14.54
N ARG A 326 5.01 25.15 -15.49
CA ARG A 326 4.62 23.77 -15.23
C ARG A 326 5.79 22.82 -15.38
N ILE A 327 5.92 21.89 -14.43
CA ILE A 327 6.87 20.78 -14.53
C ILE A 327 6.17 19.42 -14.45
N PHE A 328 6.77 18.41 -15.08
CA PHE A 328 6.34 17.01 -15.01
C PHE A 328 7.36 16.17 -14.25
N LEU A 329 6.94 15.46 -13.21
CA LEU A 329 7.85 14.64 -12.39
C LEU A 329 8.04 13.21 -12.92
N ASN A 330 7.25 12.78 -13.92
CA ASN A 330 7.34 11.46 -14.56
C ASN A 330 7.17 10.27 -13.59
N ILE A 331 6.27 10.41 -12.61
CA ILE A 331 5.96 9.36 -11.62
C ILE A 331 4.80 8.48 -12.12
N GLU A 332 5.11 7.20 -12.29
CA GLU A 332 4.21 6.21 -12.87
C GLU A 332 2.93 5.98 -12.04
N ASN A 333 1.91 5.40 -12.67
CA ASN A 333 0.63 5.14 -12.04
C ASN A 333 0.68 3.91 -11.11
N ILE A 334 -0.41 3.70 -10.36
CA ILE A 334 -0.53 2.63 -9.36
C ILE A 334 -0.31 1.22 -9.92
N HIS A 335 -0.62 0.98 -11.21
CA HIS A 335 -0.48 -0.33 -11.83
C HIS A 335 0.99 -0.66 -12.09
N VAL A 336 1.76 0.29 -12.62
CA VAL A 336 3.20 0.12 -12.85
C VAL A 336 3.93 -0.12 -11.52
N ILE A 337 3.56 0.61 -10.46
CA ILE A 337 4.16 0.44 -9.14
C ILE A 337 3.81 -0.93 -8.52
N ARG A 338 2.57 -1.40 -8.69
CA ARG A 338 2.16 -2.76 -8.28
C ARG A 338 2.98 -3.81 -9.03
N ASP A 339 3.10 -3.68 -10.35
CA ASP A 339 3.80 -4.65 -11.18
C ASP A 339 5.30 -4.71 -10.84
N ALA A 340 5.91 -3.56 -10.55
CA ALA A 340 7.29 -3.48 -10.06
C ALA A 340 7.48 -4.26 -8.75
N LEU A 341 6.58 -4.08 -7.76
CA LEU A 341 6.66 -4.82 -6.51
C LEU A 341 6.40 -6.33 -6.70
N ASN A 342 5.46 -6.69 -7.58
CA ASN A 342 5.15 -8.09 -7.89
C ASN A 342 6.35 -8.81 -8.50
N LYS A 343 7.16 -8.14 -9.34
CA LYS A 343 8.41 -8.71 -9.85
C LYS A 343 9.40 -9.03 -8.71
N ILE A 344 9.50 -8.19 -7.68
CA ILE A 344 10.32 -8.47 -6.49
C ILE A 344 9.76 -9.68 -5.73
N LYS A 345 8.45 -9.67 -5.43
CA LYS A 345 7.77 -10.77 -4.73
C LYS A 345 7.95 -12.11 -5.44
N ASN A 346 7.93 -12.13 -6.77
CA ASN A 346 8.11 -13.34 -7.57
C ASN A 346 9.48 -13.99 -7.40
N VAL A 347 10.53 -13.20 -7.13
CA VAL A 347 11.88 -13.75 -6.90
C VAL A 347 12.00 -14.30 -5.47
N LEU A 348 11.23 -13.75 -4.53
CA LEU A 348 11.18 -14.21 -3.14
C LEU A 348 10.28 -15.45 -2.92
N LYS A 349 9.55 -15.91 -3.94
CA LYS A 349 8.47 -16.89 -3.81
C LYS A 349 8.88 -18.22 -3.18
N GLU A 350 10.13 -18.65 -3.39
CA GLU A 350 10.65 -19.93 -2.88
C GLU A 350 11.47 -19.80 -1.58
N SER A 351 11.38 -18.64 -0.90
CA SER A 351 12.13 -18.36 0.33
C SER A 351 11.54 -19.02 1.59
N ASP A 352 10.40 -19.70 1.47
CA ASP A 352 9.87 -20.61 2.49
C ASP A 352 10.80 -21.82 2.69
N VAL A 353 11.24 -22.46 1.59
CA VAL A 353 12.05 -23.70 1.63
C VAL A 353 13.52 -23.52 1.27
N ASN A 354 13.89 -22.48 0.52
CA ASN A 354 15.29 -22.28 0.13
C ASN A 354 16.03 -21.35 1.10
N LYS A 355 17.27 -21.71 1.45
CA LYS A 355 18.21 -20.86 2.20
C LYS A 355 19.07 -20.08 1.22
N GLY A 356 19.26 -18.78 1.44
CA GLY A 356 20.21 -18.00 0.66
C GLY A 356 19.89 -16.51 0.64
N ILE A 357 20.91 -15.72 0.30
CA ILE A 357 20.71 -14.32 -0.11
C ILE A 357 20.14 -14.37 -1.52
N ILE A 358 18.90 -13.92 -1.68
CA ILE A 358 18.31 -13.73 -2.99
C ILE A 358 18.93 -12.47 -3.57
N ASP A 359 19.53 -12.59 -4.75
CA ASP A 359 20.10 -11.48 -5.48
C ASP A 359 18.98 -10.60 -6.06
N ILE A 360 18.46 -9.73 -5.20
CA ILE A 360 17.41 -8.76 -5.55
C ILE A 360 17.97 -7.69 -6.51
N ASP A 361 19.28 -7.44 -6.48
CA ASP A 361 19.91 -6.38 -7.27
C ASP A 361 19.88 -6.71 -8.77
N ASN A 362 19.92 -7.99 -9.12
CA ASN A 362 19.76 -8.47 -10.50
C ASN A 362 18.30 -8.55 -10.98
N VAL A 363 17.32 -8.16 -10.15
CA VAL A 363 15.90 -8.17 -10.54
C VAL A 363 15.55 -6.88 -11.26
N SER A 364 15.29 -6.98 -12.56
CA SER A 364 14.76 -5.90 -13.42
C SER A 364 13.30 -5.52 -13.09
N SER A 365 13.04 -5.19 -11.83
CA SER A 365 11.74 -4.78 -11.31
C SER A 365 11.39 -3.34 -11.68
N GLY A 366 12.40 -2.47 -11.77
CA GLY A 366 12.21 -1.01 -11.89
C GLY A 366 11.88 -0.32 -10.57
N TRP A 367 11.78 -1.04 -9.45
CA TRP A 367 11.36 -0.47 -8.16
C TRP A 367 12.28 0.67 -7.70
N LEU A 368 13.60 0.45 -7.69
CA LEU A 368 14.57 1.48 -7.29
C LEU A 368 14.57 2.69 -8.23
N GLU A 369 14.28 2.49 -9.52
CA GLU A 369 14.11 3.56 -10.47
C GLU A 369 12.90 4.44 -10.12
N HIS A 370 11.78 3.83 -9.70
CA HIS A 370 10.61 4.59 -9.23
C HIS A 370 10.90 5.35 -7.93
N ILE A 371 11.67 4.78 -6.99
CA ILE A 371 12.14 5.47 -5.77
C ILE A 371 13.02 6.67 -6.14
N ARG A 372 13.96 6.47 -7.08
CA ARG A 372 14.84 7.53 -7.58
C ARG A 372 14.05 8.69 -8.19
N ARG A 373 13.02 8.41 -8.99
CA ARG A 373 12.15 9.45 -9.57
C ARG A 373 11.45 10.29 -8.50
N LEU A 374 10.89 9.66 -7.47
CA LEU A 374 10.27 10.38 -6.35
C LEU A 374 11.26 11.28 -5.61
N LEU A 375 12.45 10.76 -5.27
CA LEU A 375 13.47 11.52 -4.56
C LEU A 375 14.06 12.65 -5.42
N ASN A 376 14.23 12.44 -6.72
CA ASN A 376 14.67 13.47 -7.65
C ASN A 376 13.64 14.60 -7.78
N GLY A 377 12.35 14.25 -7.97
CA GLY A 377 11.27 15.22 -7.99
C GLY A 377 11.19 16.02 -6.69
N THR A 378 11.31 15.33 -5.55
CA THR A 378 11.39 15.97 -4.23
C THR A 378 12.54 16.96 -4.14
N ASN A 379 13.75 16.57 -4.56
CA ASN A 379 14.93 17.44 -4.51
C ASN A 379 14.76 18.70 -5.38
N ILE A 380 14.15 18.58 -6.57
CA ILE A 380 13.83 19.74 -7.42
C ILE A 380 12.90 20.70 -6.67
N LEU A 381 11.80 20.17 -6.12
CA LEU A 381 10.78 20.97 -5.45
C LEU A 381 11.28 21.60 -4.15
N VAL A 382 12.12 20.89 -3.39
CA VAL A 382 12.79 21.43 -2.20
C VAL A 382 13.64 22.65 -2.56
N ASN A 383 14.42 22.59 -3.64
CA ASN A 383 15.19 23.76 -4.08
C ASN A 383 14.27 24.93 -4.47
N LYS A 384 13.18 24.65 -5.20
CA LYS A 384 12.21 25.66 -5.65
C LYS A 384 11.54 26.38 -4.48
N ILE A 385 11.04 25.66 -3.48
CA ILE A 385 10.38 26.29 -2.33
C ILE A 385 11.37 26.90 -1.33
N HIS A 386 12.50 26.23 -1.06
CA HIS A 386 13.42 26.63 0.01
C HIS A 386 14.43 27.70 -0.40
N LYS A 387 14.91 27.66 -1.65
CA LYS A 387 16.00 28.54 -2.14
C LYS A 387 15.51 29.59 -3.12
N GLU A 388 14.58 29.24 -3.99
CA GLU A 388 14.10 30.15 -5.05
C GLU A 388 12.84 30.92 -4.65
N ASN A 389 12.23 30.59 -3.49
CA ASN A 389 11.00 31.18 -2.98
C ASN A 389 9.83 31.00 -3.97
N ASN A 390 9.54 29.76 -4.38
CA ASN A 390 8.42 29.49 -5.29
C ASN A 390 7.27 28.83 -4.53
N HIS A 391 6.03 29.28 -4.76
CA HIS A 391 4.84 28.52 -4.39
C HIS A 391 4.74 27.26 -5.25
N LEU A 392 4.25 26.17 -4.66
CA LEU A 392 4.07 24.88 -5.32
C LEU A 392 2.60 24.48 -5.31
N ILE A 393 2.00 24.26 -6.48
CA ILE A 393 0.69 23.60 -6.63
C ILE A 393 0.94 22.19 -7.16
N VAL A 394 0.75 21.18 -6.32
CA VAL A 394 1.06 19.79 -6.63
C VAL A 394 -0.21 19.01 -6.95
N HIS A 395 -0.25 18.39 -8.13
CA HIS A 395 -1.35 17.51 -8.51
C HIS A 395 -0.87 16.30 -9.30
N CYS A 396 -1.77 15.35 -9.50
CA CYS A 396 -1.58 14.26 -10.47
C CYS A 396 -2.90 14.08 -11.23
N SER A 397 -3.40 12.84 -11.38
CA SER A 397 -4.78 12.62 -11.85
C SER A 397 -5.77 12.97 -10.73
N ASP A 398 -5.89 12.09 -9.72
CA ASP A 398 -6.87 12.25 -8.65
C ASP A 398 -6.37 13.07 -7.45
N GLY A 399 -5.08 13.31 -7.32
CA GLY A 399 -4.55 14.13 -6.22
C GLY A 399 -4.45 13.45 -4.84
N TRP A 400 -4.46 12.11 -4.77
CA TRP A 400 -4.40 11.36 -3.51
C TRP A 400 -3.31 10.26 -3.42
N ASP A 401 -2.60 9.97 -4.53
CA ASP A 401 -1.50 8.99 -4.54
C ASP A 401 -0.14 9.70 -4.61
N ARG A 402 0.31 9.99 -5.84
CA ARG A 402 1.59 10.67 -6.12
C ARG A 402 1.67 12.07 -5.50
N THR A 403 0.53 12.76 -5.43
CA THR A 403 0.43 14.05 -4.79
C THR A 403 0.76 13.94 -3.30
N SER A 404 0.15 12.99 -2.57
CA SER A 404 0.46 12.73 -1.16
C SER A 404 1.92 12.33 -0.95
N GLN A 405 2.48 11.52 -1.85
CA GLN A 405 3.91 11.16 -1.82
C GLN A 405 4.79 12.41 -1.92
N ILE A 406 4.56 13.26 -2.92
CA ILE A 406 5.42 14.40 -3.20
C ILE A 406 5.25 15.51 -2.17
N SER A 407 4.02 15.87 -1.77
CA SER A 407 3.80 16.89 -0.73
C SER A 407 4.50 16.47 0.57
N SER A 408 4.26 15.24 1.02
CA SER A 408 4.87 14.71 2.25
C SER A 408 6.40 14.67 2.19
N LEU A 409 6.97 14.28 1.05
CA LEU A 409 8.43 14.19 0.88
C LEU A 409 9.09 15.57 0.87
N VAL A 410 8.45 16.58 0.27
CA VAL A 410 8.96 17.95 0.31
C VAL A 410 8.88 18.49 1.73
N GLU A 411 7.73 18.33 2.38
CA GLU A 411 7.48 18.76 3.76
C GLU A 411 8.51 18.20 4.75
N ILE A 412 8.76 16.88 4.74
CA ILE A 412 9.73 16.26 5.67
C ILE A 412 11.18 16.70 5.42
N CYS A 413 11.50 17.12 4.19
CA CYS A 413 12.82 17.64 3.86
C CYS A 413 13.04 19.07 4.39
N ILE A 414 12.00 19.92 4.35
CA ILE A 414 12.11 21.35 4.70
C ILE A 414 11.70 21.68 6.14
N ASP A 415 10.96 20.79 6.81
CA ASP A 415 10.50 20.96 8.18
C ASP A 415 11.11 19.89 9.13
N PRO A 416 12.01 20.28 10.06
CA PRO A 416 12.50 19.38 11.10
C PRO A 416 11.42 18.74 11.96
N TYR A 417 10.26 19.38 12.15
CA TYR A 417 9.19 18.84 12.98
C TYR A 417 8.75 17.47 12.49
N TYR A 418 8.53 17.30 11.18
CA TYR A 418 8.08 16.04 10.60
C TYR A 418 9.12 14.91 10.63
N ARG A 419 10.34 15.17 11.09
CA ARG A 419 11.38 14.17 11.33
C ARG A 419 11.43 13.67 12.79
N THR A 420 10.60 14.26 13.65
CA THR A 420 10.27 13.69 14.97
C THR A 420 9.22 12.59 14.81
N ILE A 421 9.11 11.67 15.77
CA ILE A 421 8.07 10.62 15.78
C ILE A 421 6.68 11.27 15.76
N LYS A 422 6.45 12.25 16.65
CA LYS A 422 5.17 12.99 16.73
C LYS A 422 4.86 13.71 15.42
N GLY A 423 5.83 14.43 14.87
CA GLY A 423 5.62 15.15 13.62
C GLY A 423 5.40 14.21 12.44
N PHE A 424 6.05 13.05 12.39
CA PHE A 424 5.82 12.08 11.33
C PHE A 424 4.40 11.48 11.38
N ILE A 425 3.88 11.23 12.59
CA ILE A 425 2.47 10.84 12.78
C ILE A 425 1.54 11.95 12.28
N VAL A 426 1.79 13.21 12.64
CA VAL A 426 1.01 14.36 12.12
C VAL A 426 1.08 14.47 10.60
N LEU A 427 2.26 14.25 10.01
CA LEU A 427 2.43 14.25 8.55
C LEU A 427 1.56 13.18 7.88
N ILE A 428 1.50 11.96 8.45
CA ILE A 428 0.67 10.87 7.95
C ILE A 428 -0.82 11.21 8.11
N GLU A 429 -1.25 11.61 9.31
CA GLU A 429 -2.65 11.95 9.56
C GLU A 429 -3.13 13.09 8.65
N LYS A 430 -2.31 14.11 8.43
CA LYS A 430 -2.61 15.21 7.52
C LYS A 430 -2.54 14.78 6.05
N GLU A 431 -1.35 14.48 5.52
CA GLU A 431 -1.17 14.34 4.07
C GLU A 431 -1.79 13.08 3.47
N TRP A 432 -2.03 12.05 4.29
CA TRP A 432 -2.51 10.76 3.83
C TRP A 432 -3.93 10.48 4.30
N ASN A 433 -4.19 10.51 5.60
CA ASN A 433 -5.51 10.15 6.11
C ASN A 433 -6.55 11.24 5.82
N SER A 434 -6.32 12.48 6.26
CA SER A 434 -7.31 13.56 6.15
C SER A 434 -7.52 13.97 4.69
N TYR A 435 -6.45 14.05 3.90
CA TYR A 435 -6.54 14.34 2.46
C TYR A 435 -6.94 13.15 1.57
N GLY A 436 -7.36 12.03 2.16
CA GLY A 436 -8.07 10.97 1.45
C GLY A 436 -7.21 10.11 0.53
N HIS A 437 -6.00 9.74 0.97
CA HIS A 437 -5.33 8.58 0.38
C HIS A 437 -6.17 7.33 0.62
N ARG A 438 -6.43 6.59 -0.45
CA ARG A 438 -7.40 5.49 -0.45
C ARG A 438 -6.84 4.22 0.17
N PHE A 439 -6.50 4.25 1.47
CA PHE A 439 -5.85 3.13 2.16
C PHE A 439 -6.66 1.83 2.07
N ARG A 440 -7.99 1.89 2.24
CA ARG A 440 -8.85 0.70 2.16
C ARG A 440 -8.75 0.03 0.79
N GLU A 441 -8.80 0.81 -0.29
CA GLU A 441 -8.62 0.29 -1.64
C GLU A 441 -7.19 -0.16 -1.93
N ARG A 442 -6.19 0.64 -1.59
CA ARG A 442 -4.78 0.37 -1.90
C ARG A 442 -4.26 -0.86 -1.15
N ASN A 443 -4.78 -1.13 0.05
CA ASN A 443 -4.43 -2.27 0.88
C ASN A 443 -5.33 -3.50 0.65
N GLY A 444 -6.47 -3.37 -0.05
CA GLY A 444 -7.34 -4.50 -0.39
C GLY A 444 -7.76 -5.36 0.80
N TYR A 445 -8.39 -4.76 1.81
CA TYR A 445 -8.83 -5.50 3.01
C TYR A 445 -10.03 -6.43 2.77
N LEU A 446 -10.81 -6.18 1.72
CA LEU A 446 -12.08 -6.86 1.46
C LEU A 446 -12.01 -7.71 0.20
N GLN A 447 -12.82 -8.77 0.14
CA GLN A 447 -13.04 -9.60 -1.07
C GLN A 447 -11.73 -10.18 -1.66
N ASN A 448 -10.98 -10.90 -0.81
CA ASN A 448 -9.66 -11.46 -1.11
C ASN A 448 -9.65 -12.89 -1.66
N ASP A 449 -10.77 -13.38 -2.20
CA ASP A 449 -10.91 -14.77 -2.68
C ASP A 449 -9.96 -15.07 -3.85
N HIS A 450 -9.72 -14.07 -4.71
CA HIS A 450 -8.76 -14.14 -5.81
C HIS A 450 -7.31 -14.38 -5.39
N LYS A 451 -6.99 -14.31 -4.09
CA LYS A 451 -5.64 -14.58 -3.52
C LYS A 451 -5.44 -16.06 -3.16
N PHE A 452 -6.48 -16.89 -3.25
CA PHE A 452 -6.45 -18.31 -2.92
C PHE A 452 -6.44 -19.17 -4.19
N TYR A 453 -5.39 -19.97 -4.36
CA TYR A 453 -5.16 -20.82 -5.53
C TYR A 453 -5.08 -22.28 -5.12
N ASP A 454 -5.89 -23.13 -5.76
CA ASP A 454 -5.87 -24.59 -5.56
C ASP A 454 -5.35 -25.28 -6.81
N TYR A 455 -4.14 -25.83 -6.71
CA TYR A 455 -3.39 -26.47 -7.78
C TYR A 455 -3.45 -28.00 -7.72
N ARG A 456 -4.25 -28.59 -6.82
CA ARG A 456 -4.34 -30.06 -6.67
C ARG A 456 -5.18 -30.75 -7.74
N GLU A 457 -6.04 -30.00 -8.41
CA GLU A 457 -6.85 -30.46 -9.53
C GLU A 457 -6.46 -29.64 -10.76
N ASN A 458 -6.16 -30.29 -11.89
CA ASN A 458 -5.97 -29.63 -13.18
C ASN A 458 -7.31 -28.97 -13.60
N GLY A 459 -7.54 -27.76 -13.07
CA GLY A 459 -8.77 -27.00 -13.26
C GLY A 459 -9.52 -26.73 -11.95
N SER A 460 -9.17 -25.61 -11.29
CA SER A 460 -10.02 -24.81 -10.39
C SER A 460 -11.13 -25.58 -9.66
N SER A 461 -10.84 -25.96 -8.42
CA SER A 461 -11.78 -26.51 -7.44
C SER A 461 -13.20 -25.93 -7.55
N SER A 462 -14.20 -26.81 -7.46
CA SER A 462 -15.62 -26.49 -7.48
C SER A 462 -16.09 -25.61 -6.29
N ALA A 463 -15.27 -25.43 -5.25
CA ALA A 463 -15.49 -24.46 -4.18
C ALA A 463 -15.07 -23.04 -4.61
N ILE A 464 -13.94 -22.92 -5.32
CA ILE A 464 -13.47 -21.66 -5.92
C ILE A 464 -14.45 -21.19 -7.00
N LYS A 465 -15.00 -22.09 -7.83
CA LYS A 465 -16.06 -21.73 -8.81
C LYS A 465 -17.34 -21.17 -8.14
N ARG A 466 -17.77 -21.72 -7.00
CA ARG A 466 -19.00 -21.29 -6.30
C ARG A 466 -18.83 -19.96 -5.56
N LEU A 467 -17.66 -19.70 -4.98
CA LEU A 467 -17.35 -18.40 -4.35
C LEU A 467 -17.02 -17.33 -5.39
N SER A 468 -16.18 -17.64 -6.38
CA SER A 468 -15.85 -16.70 -7.46
C SER A 468 -17.05 -16.29 -8.33
N GLN A 469 -18.06 -17.16 -8.50
CA GLN A 469 -19.31 -16.78 -9.19
C GLN A 469 -20.15 -15.74 -8.43
N ARG A 470 -20.04 -15.66 -7.08
CA ARG A 470 -20.71 -14.62 -6.29
C ARG A 470 -20.02 -13.25 -6.38
N TYR A 471 -18.74 -13.20 -6.76
CA TYR A 471 -17.89 -12.00 -6.66
C TYR A 471 -17.16 -11.64 -7.97
N LYS A 472 -17.62 -12.20 -9.10
CA LYS A 472 -17.02 -12.10 -10.46
C LYS A 472 -16.99 -10.70 -11.09
N HIS A 473 -17.12 -9.63 -10.31
CA HIS A 473 -17.13 -8.27 -10.80
C HIS A 473 -16.35 -7.26 -9.94
N SER A 474 -15.39 -7.70 -9.12
CA SER A 474 -14.68 -6.73 -8.28
C SER A 474 -13.57 -6.01 -9.06
N GLN A 475 -13.87 -4.79 -9.53
CA GLN A 475 -12.89 -3.81 -10.04
C GLN A 475 -11.76 -3.50 -9.02
N THR A 476 -11.92 -3.92 -7.76
CA THR A 476 -11.04 -3.69 -6.60
C THR A 476 -9.62 -4.25 -6.78
N VAL A 477 -9.43 -5.41 -7.42
CA VAL A 477 -8.10 -6.00 -7.66
C VAL A 477 -7.22 -5.05 -8.49
N ARG A 478 -7.83 -4.22 -9.34
CA ARG A 478 -7.09 -3.25 -10.15
C ARG A 478 -6.58 -2.06 -9.32
N LEU A 479 -7.07 -1.84 -8.11
CA LEU A 479 -6.82 -0.64 -7.32
C LEU A 479 -5.78 -0.83 -6.20
N GLU A 480 -5.40 -2.07 -5.87
CA GLU A 480 -4.32 -2.36 -4.92
C GLU A 480 -2.97 -1.85 -5.47
N SER A 481 -2.19 -1.16 -4.64
CA SER A 481 -0.86 -0.66 -5.00
C SER A 481 -0.07 -0.17 -3.79
N PRO A 482 1.26 -0.42 -3.72
CA PRO A 482 2.09 -0.12 -2.55
C PRO A 482 2.56 1.35 -2.50
N VAL A 483 1.64 2.30 -2.70
CA VAL A 483 1.95 3.74 -2.80
C VAL A 483 2.53 4.29 -1.50
N PHE A 484 1.91 3.98 -0.35
CA PHE A 484 2.41 4.39 0.96
C PHE A 484 3.72 3.68 1.31
N GLN A 485 3.86 2.39 0.97
CA GLN A 485 5.11 1.66 1.17
C GLN A 485 6.26 2.25 0.34
N GLN A 486 5.98 2.72 -0.89
CA GLN A 486 6.95 3.44 -1.70
C GLN A 486 7.41 4.75 -1.03
N PHE A 487 6.48 5.50 -0.42
CA PHE A 487 6.81 6.67 0.39
C PHE A 487 7.72 6.31 1.58
N LEU A 488 7.38 5.27 2.35
CA LEU A 488 8.21 4.83 3.48
C LEU A 488 9.61 4.37 3.02
N HIS A 489 9.73 3.79 1.83
CA HIS A 489 11.04 3.46 1.25
C HIS A 489 11.85 4.71 0.89
N CYS A 490 11.22 5.77 0.36
CA CYS A 490 11.90 7.05 0.19
C CYS A 490 12.40 7.61 1.53
N ILE A 491 11.60 7.52 2.60
CA ILE A 491 12.03 7.94 3.95
C ILE A 491 13.20 7.10 4.44
N TYR A 492 13.17 5.79 4.23
CA TYR A 492 14.29 4.91 4.55
C TYR A 492 15.58 5.34 3.83
N CYS A 493 15.52 5.67 2.53
CA CYS A 493 16.67 6.20 1.81
C CYS A 493 17.20 7.51 2.43
N LEU A 494 16.30 8.40 2.87
CA LEU A 494 16.68 9.64 3.55
C LEU A 494 17.33 9.37 4.91
N ILE A 495 16.81 8.43 5.71
CA ILE A 495 17.41 8.01 6.99
C ILE A 495 18.81 7.44 6.76
N LYS A 496 19.00 6.57 5.77
CA LYS A 496 20.33 6.02 5.46
C LYS A 496 21.31 7.10 5.05
N LYS A 497 20.88 8.10 4.28
CA LYS A 497 21.72 9.22 3.85
C LYS A 497 21.99 10.22 4.98
N TYR A 498 21.03 10.44 5.88
CA TYR A 498 21.08 11.44 6.94
C TYR A 498 20.67 10.85 8.30
N PRO A 499 21.47 9.92 8.86
CA PRO A 499 21.06 9.14 10.04
C PRO A 499 20.78 9.98 11.29
N ASN A 500 21.46 11.12 11.45
CA ASN A 500 21.32 12.01 12.61
C ASN A 500 20.24 13.09 12.43
N LYS A 501 19.37 12.96 11.43
CA LYS A 501 18.34 13.95 11.12
C LYS A 501 16.92 13.49 11.43
N PHE A 502 16.74 12.23 11.84
CA PHE A 502 15.45 11.63 12.15
C PHE A 502 15.48 11.09 13.57
N GLU A 503 14.40 11.30 14.31
CA GLU A 503 14.22 10.72 15.65
C GLU A 503 13.91 9.22 15.57
N PHE A 504 13.19 8.81 14.53
CA PHE A 504 12.84 7.42 14.26
C PHE A 504 13.83 6.74 13.30
N ASN A 505 13.78 5.41 13.26
CA ASN A 505 14.72 4.56 12.54
C ASN A 505 14.02 3.53 11.64
N GLU A 506 14.80 2.64 11.03
CA GLU A 506 14.31 1.56 10.16
C GLU A 506 13.28 0.65 10.87
N ARG A 507 13.45 0.37 12.16
CA ARG A 507 12.53 -0.49 12.93
C ARG A 507 11.14 0.14 13.00
N PHE A 508 11.06 1.45 13.20
CA PHE A 508 9.81 2.19 13.20
C PHE A 508 9.10 2.11 11.84
N LEU A 509 9.84 2.34 10.74
CA LEU A 509 9.26 2.25 9.38
C LEU A 509 8.76 0.84 9.05
N ARG A 510 9.49 -0.21 9.47
CA ARG A 510 9.05 -1.60 9.29
C ARG A 510 7.79 -1.91 10.10
N ARG A 511 7.67 -1.37 11.32
CA ARG A 511 6.46 -1.51 12.15
C ARG A 511 5.26 -0.80 11.52
N LEU A 512 5.46 0.35 10.89
CA LEU A 512 4.43 1.01 10.09
C LEU A 512 3.96 0.17 8.91
N VAL A 513 4.88 -0.41 8.13
CA VAL A 513 4.50 -1.32 7.02
C VAL A 513 3.71 -2.53 7.52
N TYR A 514 4.07 -3.08 8.68
CA TYR A 514 3.31 -4.17 9.27
C TYR A 514 1.89 -3.73 9.66
N HIS A 515 1.74 -2.64 10.43
CA HIS A 515 0.42 -2.18 10.87
C HIS A 515 -0.43 -1.54 9.76
N LEU A 516 0.18 -1.14 8.65
CA LEU A 516 -0.53 -0.80 7.41
C LEU A 516 -1.40 -1.97 6.95
N HIS A 517 -0.95 -3.21 7.11
CA HIS A 517 -1.65 -4.38 6.59
C HIS A 517 -2.31 -5.23 7.67
N ALA A 518 -1.77 -5.27 8.89
CA ALA A 518 -2.22 -6.18 9.94
C ALA A 518 -3.67 -5.93 10.42
N ALA A 519 -4.21 -4.72 10.18
CA ALA A 519 -5.54 -4.29 10.62
C ALA A 519 -5.79 -4.53 12.12
N GLN A 520 -4.76 -4.29 12.93
CA GLN A 520 -4.85 -4.26 14.40
C GLN A 520 -5.41 -2.91 14.90
N TYR A 521 -5.25 -1.84 14.12
CA TYR A 521 -5.64 -0.48 14.45
C TYR A 521 -6.54 0.11 13.38
N GLY A 522 -7.34 1.10 13.74
CA GLY A 522 -8.24 1.82 12.83
C GLY A 522 -7.57 2.79 11.87
N THR A 523 -6.32 3.17 12.14
CA THR A 523 -5.62 4.29 11.48
C THR A 523 -5.69 4.26 9.95
N PHE A 524 -5.57 3.08 9.33
CA PHE A 524 -5.48 2.90 7.88
C PHE A 524 -6.69 2.15 7.26
N LEU A 525 -7.85 2.12 7.93
CA LEU A 525 -9.00 1.29 7.49
C LEU A 525 -9.97 1.99 6.52
N SER A 526 -9.91 3.31 6.40
CA SER A 526 -10.82 4.13 5.56
C SER A 526 -10.08 4.79 4.39
N ASP A 527 -10.83 5.21 3.35
CA ASP A 527 -10.24 5.91 2.19
C ASP A 527 -10.15 7.43 2.37
N ASN A 528 -10.91 8.00 3.31
CA ASN A 528 -10.96 9.44 3.60
C ASN A 528 -11.55 9.69 5.01
N GLU A 529 -11.52 10.95 5.44
CA GLU A 529 -12.04 11.40 6.73
C GLU A 529 -13.56 11.17 6.86
N GLN A 530 -14.34 11.44 5.80
CA GLN A 530 -15.79 11.22 5.82
C GLN A 530 -16.15 9.77 6.16
N MET A 531 -15.54 8.80 5.47
CA MET A 531 -15.76 7.37 5.72
C MET A 531 -15.28 6.95 7.12
N ARG A 532 -14.26 7.60 7.68
CA ARG A 532 -13.79 7.35 9.05
C ARG A 532 -14.87 7.78 10.06
N ILE A 533 -15.49 8.93 9.84
CA ILE A 533 -16.57 9.46 10.69
C ILE A 533 -17.84 8.63 10.55
N GLU A 534 -18.30 8.37 9.32
CA GLU A 534 -19.51 7.59 9.05
C GLU A 534 -19.39 6.14 9.57
N GLY A 535 -18.18 5.58 9.57
CA GLY A 535 -17.90 4.26 10.14
C GLY A 535 -17.75 4.24 11.66
N GLU A 536 -17.74 5.41 12.32
CA GLU A 536 -17.41 5.57 13.75
C GLU A 536 -16.09 4.87 14.10
N ILE A 537 -15.10 4.96 13.21
CA ILE A 537 -13.84 4.21 13.34
C ILE A 537 -13.09 4.62 14.59
N GLU A 538 -13.09 5.90 14.93
CA GLU A 538 -12.37 6.43 16.10
C GLU A 538 -12.98 5.93 17.41
N ASP A 539 -14.30 5.79 17.46
CA ASP A 539 -15.03 5.30 18.64
C ASP A 539 -14.93 3.77 18.79
N LYS A 540 -14.86 3.06 17.67
CA LYS A 540 -14.91 1.58 17.64
C LYS A 540 -13.53 0.91 17.61
N THR A 541 -12.46 1.67 17.41
CA THR A 541 -11.11 1.12 17.24
C THR A 541 -10.03 1.98 17.90
N VAL A 542 -8.85 1.40 18.06
CA VAL A 542 -7.68 2.08 18.60
C VAL A 542 -6.83 2.62 17.45
N SER A 543 -6.33 3.86 17.56
CA SER A 543 -5.32 4.39 16.65
C SER A 543 -3.94 3.83 16.98
N ALA A 544 -3.17 3.49 15.95
CA ALA A 544 -1.81 3.00 16.09
C ALA A 544 -0.92 4.10 16.70
N ASN A 545 -0.51 3.92 17.95
CA ASN A 545 0.47 4.79 18.57
C ASN A 545 1.88 4.25 18.31
N PHE A 546 2.59 4.85 17.36
CA PHE A 546 3.93 4.43 16.98
C PHE A 546 5.04 5.00 17.88
N SER A 547 4.70 5.61 19.02
CA SER A 547 5.66 6.19 19.95
C SER A 547 6.45 5.16 20.78
N PHE A 548 6.33 3.86 20.48
CA PHE A 548 6.95 2.74 21.22
C PHE A 548 7.73 1.75 20.35
#